data_AF-A0A9P7Y4M4-F1
#
_entry.id   AF-A0A9P7Y4M4-F1
#
_cell.length_a   1.000
_cell.length_b   1.000
_cell.length_c   1.000
_cell.angle_alpha   90.00
_cell.angle_beta   90.00
_cell.angle_gamma   90.00
#
_symmetry.space_group_name_H-M   'P 1'
#
loop_
_entity.id
_entity.type
_entity.pdbx_description
1 polymer ?
#
loop_
_entity_poly.entity_id
_entity_poly.type
_entity_poly.pdbx_seq_one_letter_code
_entity_poly.pdbx_strand_id
1 'polypeptide(L)' 'MLCYMSFIIQDEAFELWSEWSKIYEPSSESANVIDSIRDEWYLINIVHNDFQDQDGLFRVLESVKTIAV' A
#
# COMPACT_ATOMS: atom_id res chain seq x y z
N MET A 1 12.76 15.41 -4.84
CA MET A 1 12.85 14.35 -5.86
C MET A 1 12.06 13.11 -5.46
N LEU A 2 12.25 12.54 -4.25
CA LEU A 2 11.49 11.37 -3.78
C LEU A 2 9.95 11.53 -3.80
N CYS A 3 9.44 12.73 -3.48
CA CYS A 3 7.99 13.01 -3.44
C CYS A 3 7.30 12.86 -4.81
N TYR A 4 7.95 13.27 -5.91
CA TYR A 4 7.39 13.19 -7.27
C TYR A 4 7.30 11.74 -7.76
N MET A 5 8.32 10.95 -7.44
CA MET A 5 8.38 9.52 -7.73
C MET A 5 7.29 8.79 -6.96
N SER A 6 7.13 9.08 -5.66
CA SER A 6 6.10 8.45 -4.83
C SER A 6 4.68 8.66 -5.35
N PHE A 7 4.37 9.84 -5.91
CA PHE A 7 3.05 10.14 -6.46
C PHE A 7 2.75 9.35 -7.75
N ILE A 8 3.73 9.21 -8.65
CA ILE A 8 3.56 8.44 -9.89
C ILE A 8 3.39 6.94 -9.61
N ILE A 9 4.20 6.37 -8.71
CA ILE A 9 4.04 4.96 -8.30
C ILE A 9 2.68 4.70 -7.69
N GLN A 10 2.13 5.68 -6.96
CA GLN A 10 0.83 5.52 -6.34
C GLN A 10 -0.26 5.30 -7.39
N ASP A 11 -0.34 6.17 -8.40
CA ASP A 11 -1.34 6.07 -9.46
C ASP A 11 -1.19 4.76 -10.25
N GLU A 12 0.05 4.38 -10.60
CA GLU A 12 0.35 3.14 -11.32
C GLU A 12 -0.01 1.89 -10.50
N ALA A 13 0.29 1.89 -9.19
CA ALA A 13 -0.06 0.78 -8.31
C ALA A 13 -1.58 0.59 -8.19
N PHE A 14 -2.36 1.66 -8.10
CA PHE A 14 -3.83 1.58 -8.06
C PHE A 14 -4.43 1.10 -9.39
N GLU A 15 -3.82 1.46 -10.52
CA GLU A 15 -4.23 0.95 -11.83
C GLU A 15 -3.96 -0.55 -11.97
N LEU A 16 -2.81 -1.04 -11.48
CA LEU A 16 -2.46 -2.46 -11.47
C LEU A 16 -3.46 -3.33 -10.70
N TRP A 17 -3.97 -2.83 -9.56
CA TRP A 17 -5.04 -3.53 -8.83
C TRP A 17 -6.31 -3.68 -9.68
N SER A 18 -6.64 -2.67 -10.49
CA SER A 18 -7.76 -2.74 -11.43
C SER A 18 -7.53 -3.75 -12.56
N GLU A 19 -6.29 -3.93 -13.00
CA GLU A 19 -5.95 -4.95 -14.00
C GLU A 19 -6.03 -6.36 -13.40
N TRP A 20 -5.65 -6.52 -12.14
CA TRP A 20 -5.77 -7.80 -11.43
C TRP A 20 -7.22 -8.22 -11.19
N SER A 21 -8.14 -7.30 -10.91
CA SER A 21 -9.55 -7.65 -10.74
C SER A 21 -10.19 -8.15 -12.04
N LYS A 22 -9.74 -7.67 -13.21
CA LYS A 22 -10.21 -8.11 -14.54
C LYS A 22 -9.86 -9.56 -14.91
N ILE A 23 -8.91 -10.18 -14.22
CA ILE A 23 -8.54 -11.59 -14.44
C ILE A 23 -9.65 -12.53 -13.95
N TYR A 24 -10.44 -12.07 -12.98
CA TYR A 24 -11.54 -12.83 -12.40
C TYR A 24 -12.86 -12.48 -13.09
N GLU A 25 -13.84 -13.38 -12.98
CA GLU A 25 -15.18 -13.08 -13.48
C GLU A 25 -15.73 -11.82 -12.79
N PRO A 26 -16.40 -10.92 -13.54
CA PRO A 26 -17.05 -9.76 -12.96
C PRO A 26 -17.99 -10.22 -11.84
N SER A 27 -17.97 -9.54 -10.69
CA SER A 27 -18.76 -9.88 -9.49
C SER A 27 -18.44 -11.21 -8.79
N SER A 28 -17.33 -11.87 -9.12
CA SER A 28 -16.79 -12.95 -8.28
C SER A 28 -16.30 -12.42 -6.93
N GLU A 29 -16.36 -13.26 -5.90
CA GLU A 29 -15.83 -12.93 -4.56
C GLU A 29 -14.38 -12.43 -4.63
N SER A 30 -13.54 -13.06 -5.45
CA SER A 30 -12.14 -12.66 -5.65
C SER A 30 -12.00 -11.27 -6.27
N ALA A 31 -12.83 -10.91 -7.27
CA ALA A 31 -12.81 -9.58 -7.87
C ALA A 31 -13.22 -8.51 -6.85
N ASN A 32 -14.27 -8.77 -6.08
CA ASN A 32 -14.77 -7.85 -5.05
C ASN A 32 -13.73 -7.58 -3.95
N VAL A 33 -12.94 -8.60 -3.55
CA VAL A 33 -11.85 -8.44 -2.59
C VAL A 33 -10.73 -7.55 -3.14
N ILE A 34 -10.40 -7.69 -4.43
CA ILE A 34 -9.36 -6.86 -5.05
C ILE A 34 -9.85 -5.40 -5.19
N ASP A 35 -11.10 -5.22 -5.60
CA ASP A 35 -11.70 -3.90 -5.71
C ASP A 35 -11.81 -3.22 -4.32
N SER A 36 -12.14 -3.96 -3.26
CA SER A 36 -12.14 -3.39 -1.90
C SER A 36 -10.75 -3.01 -1.39
N ILE A 37 -9.70 -3.79 -1.73
CA ILE A 37 -8.31 -3.42 -1.43
C ILE A 37 -7.96 -2.11 -2.13
N ARG A 38 -8.32 -1.96 -3.40
CA ARG A 38 -8.08 -0.73 -4.17
C ARG A 38 -8.77 0.49 -3.54
N ASP A 39 -10.02 0.34 -3.11
CA ASP A 39 -10.85 1.47 -2.68
C ASP A 39 -10.65 1.84 -1.20
N GLU A 40 -10.31 0.87 -0.35
CA GLU A 40 -10.23 1.07 1.11
C GLU A 40 -8.80 1.22 1.64
N TRP A 41 -7.78 0.79 0.89
CA TRP A 41 -6.39 0.78 1.39
C TRP A 41 -5.58 1.97 0.89
N TYR A 42 -4.70 2.47 1.77
CA TYR A 42 -3.77 3.55 1.45
C TYR A 42 -2.37 3.01 1.15
N LEU A 43 -1.76 3.50 0.08
CA LEU A 43 -0.34 3.28 -0.18
C LEU A 43 0.49 4.29 0.60
N ILE A 44 1.31 3.82 1.54
CA ILE A 44 2.15 4.66 2.40
C ILE A 44 3.62 4.35 2.11
N ASN A 45 4.41 5.40 1.91
CA ASN A 45 5.86 5.31 1.78
C ASN A 45 6.53 5.88 3.03
N ILE A 46 7.36 5.08 3.71
CA ILE A 46 8.08 5.47 4.92
C ILE A 46 9.57 5.42 4.64
N VAL A 47 10.26 6.54 4.84
CA VAL A 47 11.72 6.64 4.67
C VAL A 47 12.36 6.89 6.02
N HIS A 48 13.17 5.93 6.47
CA HIS A 48 14.02 6.09 7.64
C HIS A 48 15.41 6.53 7.20
N ASN A 49 15.82 7.75 7.58
CA ASN A 49 17.08 8.35 7.13
C ASN A 49 18.27 8.04 8.06
N ASP A 50 18.02 7.47 9.24
CA ASP A 50 19.09 7.10 10.18
C ASP A 50 19.57 5.67 9.89
N PHE A 51 20.61 5.56 9.09
CA PHE A 51 21.18 4.27 8.71
C PHE A 51 21.92 3.56 9.87
N GLN A 52 22.21 4.26 10.97
CA GLN A 52 22.85 3.66 12.15
C GLN A 52 21.83 2.94 13.03
N ASP A 53 20.57 3.33 12.95
CA ASP A 53 19.46 2.72 13.67
C ASP A 53 18.75 1.68 12.80
N GLN A 54 19.23 0.44 12.83
CA GLN A 54 18.66 -0.64 12.00
C GLN A 54 17.20 -0.98 12.35
N ASP A 55 16.77 -0.68 13.58
CA ASP A 55 15.44 -1.05 14.09
C ASP A 55 14.45 0.13 14.11
N GLY A 56 14.87 1.33 13.70
CA GLY A 56 14.07 2.55 13.78
C GLY A 56 12.77 2.47 12.98
N LEU A 57 12.81 1.86 11.79
CA LEU A 57 11.62 1.64 10.96
C LEU A 57 10.64 0.65 11.61
N PHE A 58 11.13 -0.46 12.18
CA PHE A 58 10.29 -1.49 12.77
C PHE A 58 9.56 -1.00 14.02
N ARG A 59 10.20 -0.16 14.85
CA ARG A 59 9.54 0.48 15.99
C ARG A 59 8.35 1.35 15.59
N VAL A 60 8.47 2.10 14.49
CA VAL A 60 7.35 2.89 13.96
C VAL A 60 6.20 1.96 13.54
N LEU A 61 6.51 0.88 12.82
CA LEU A 61 5.49 -0.10 12.40
C LEU A 61 4.81 -0.79 13.59
N GLU A 62 5.54 -1.13 14.65
CA GLU A 62 4.98 -1.69 15.88
C GLU A 62 4.06 -0.72 16.61
N SER A 63 4.40 0.57 16.64
CA SER A 63 3.54 1.59 17.23
C SER A 63 2.21 1.74 16.48
N VAL A 64 2.22 1.64 15.16
CA VAL A 64 1.01 1.72 14.31
C VAL A 64 0.11 0.49 14.52
N LYS A 65 0.68 -0.71 14.66
CA LYS A 65 -0.11 -1.92 14.96
C LYS A 65 -0.97 -1.77 16.22
N THR A 66 -0.50 -1.02 17.21
CA THR A 66 -1.20 -0.84 18.49
C THR A 66 -2.44 0.07 18.34
N ILE A 67 -2.51 0.91 17.31
CA ILE A 67 -3.63 1.83 17.06
C ILE A 67 -4.75 1.14 16.27
N ALA A 68 -4.43 0.08 15.53
CA ALA A 68 -5.36 -0.65 14.65
C ALA A 68 -6.04 -1.86 15.33
N VAL A 69 -5.94 -2.00 16.66
CA VAL A 69 -6.57 -3.07 17.47
C VAL A 69 -7.65 -2.49 18.38
#